data_AF-A0A8T4MCJ3-F1
#
_entry.id   AF-A0A8T4MCJ3-F1
#
_cell.length_a   1.000
_cell.length_b   1.000
_cell.length_c   1.000
_cell.angle_alpha   90.00
_cell.angle_beta   90.00
_cell.angle_gamma   90.00
#
_symmetry.space_group_name_H-M   'P 1'
#
loop_
_entity.id
_entity.type
_entity.pdbx_description
1 polymer ?
#
loop_
_entity_poly.entity_id
_entity_poly.type
_entity_poly.pdbx_seq_one_letter_code
_entity_poly.pdbx_strand_id
1 'polypeptide(L)'
;MDNKEALDVVARYFILIVLGFALVYGGTFEFIFTPLTYWPVLGILNLFYDNVASLPGHVISYANVYARIISACVAGAAYYLLLILNLTTPMKAMKRMWSILFLIVVFLVFNIFRIAVFAGIAAGGGNYFDIAHMMMWYFGSTIMVVIIWFLAVGLFKIKNIPVYTDVKSLYEDAVPRRRR
;
A
#
# COMPACT_ATOMS: atom_id res chain seq x y z
N MET A 1 -22.53 -9.96 21.78
CA MET A 1 -21.31 -9.24 22.16
C MET A 1 -21.52 -8.66 23.52
N ASP A 2 -20.48 -8.71 24.34
CA ASP A 2 -20.40 -7.85 25.52
C ASP A 2 -20.25 -6.38 25.06
N ASN A 3 -20.70 -5.42 25.87
CA ASN A 3 -20.52 -3.98 25.60
C ASN A 3 -19.06 -3.62 25.33
N LYS A 4 -18.12 -4.35 25.94
CA LYS A 4 -16.68 -4.19 25.73
C LYS A 4 -16.23 -4.57 24.32
N GLU A 5 -16.81 -5.61 23.73
CA GLU A 5 -16.49 -6.05 22.37
C GLU A 5 -17.05 -5.07 21.32
N ALA A 6 -18.26 -4.53 21.58
CA ALA A 6 -18.83 -3.47 20.74
C ALA A 6 -17.96 -2.21 20.74
N LEU A 7 -17.51 -1.81 21.93
CA LEU A 7 -16.64 -0.65 22.10
C LEU A 7 -15.28 -0.86 21.41
N ASP A 8 -14.70 -2.07 21.48
CA ASP A 8 -13.44 -2.40 20.80
C ASP A 8 -13.57 -2.28 19.27
N VAL A 9 -14.65 -2.80 18.70
CA VAL A 9 -14.94 -2.64 17.26
C VAL A 9 -15.03 -1.16 16.92
N VAL A 10 -15.92 -0.40 17.59
CA VAL A 10 -16.09 1.05 17.30
C VAL A 10 -14.78 1.82 17.44
N ALA A 11 -14.02 1.59 18.51
CA ALA A 11 -12.73 2.24 18.73
C ALA A 11 -11.73 1.91 17.62
N ARG A 12 -11.67 0.66 17.16
CA ARG A 12 -10.77 0.24 16.07
C ARG A 12 -11.08 0.97 14.77
N TYR A 13 -12.35 1.05 14.37
CA TYR A 13 -12.73 1.74 13.14
C TYR A 13 -12.54 3.26 13.25
N PHE A 14 -12.79 3.85 14.43
CA PHE A 14 -12.51 5.26 14.68
C PHE A 14 -11.00 5.57 14.58
N ILE A 15 -10.15 4.76 15.20
CA ILE A 15 -8.69 4.88 15.10
C ILE A 15 -8.24 4.75 13.65
N LEU A 16 -8.82 3.83 12.87
CA LEU A 16 -8.52 3.70 11.44
C LEU A 16 -8.83 5.00 10.70
N ILE A 17 -10.00 5.60 10.89
CA ILE A 17 -10.37 6.86 10.23
C ILE A 17 -9.36 7.97 10.57
N VAL A 18 -9.02 8.13 11.86
CA VAL A 18 -8.04 9.13 12.31
C VAL A 18 -6.65 8.85 11.71
N LEU A 19 -6.22 7.59 11.68
CA LEU A 19 -4.97 7.18 11.05
C LEU A 19 -4.99 7.45 9.54
N GLY A 20 -6.09 7.21 8.85
CA GLY A 20 -6.22 7.51 7.43
C GLY A 20 -6.00 8.98 7.13
N PHE A 21 -6.62 9.85 7.94
CA PHE A 21 -6.41 11.29 7.82
C PHE A 21 -4.95 11.68 8.09
N ALA A 22 -4.35 11.20 9.18
CA ALA A 22 -2.97 11.55 9.53
C ALA A 22 -1.93 10.99 8.53
N LEU A 23 -2.12 9.75 8.08
CA LEU A 23 -1.15 9.04 7.25
C LEU A 23 -1.21 9.44 5.77
N VAL A 24 -2.43 9.59 5.23
CA VAL A 24 -2.65 9.90 3.80
C VAL A 24 -2.76 11.41 3.59
N TYR A 25 -3.69 12.09 4.27
CA TYR A 25 -3.90 13.53 4.07
C TYR A 25 -2.82 14.38 4.74
N GLY A 26 -2.32 13.96 5.90
CA GLY A 26 -1.23 14.62 6.61
C GLY A 26 0.15 14.44 5.98
N GLY A 27 0.28 13.72 4.85
CA GLY A 27 1.55 13.56 4.13
C GLY A 27 2.59 12.66 4.81
N THR A 28 2.24 11.95 5.89
CA THR A 28 3.21 11.12 6.63
C THR A 28 3.76 9.99 5.75
N PHE A 29 2.90 9.34 4.95
CA PHE A 29 3.38 8.31 4.03
C PHE A 29 4.28 8.88 2.93
N GLU A 30 4.00 10.07 2.44
CA GLU A 30 4.84 10.72 1.43
C GLU A 30 6.20 11.08 2.03
N PHE A 31 6.21 11.64 3.24
CA PHE A 31 7.44 11.99 3.94
C PHE A 31 8.35 10.78 4.18
N ILE A 32 7.79 9.63 4.55
CA ILE A 32 8.56 8.42 4.85
C ILE A 32 8.93 7.66 3.56
N PHE A 33 7.96 7.41 2.69
CA PHE A 33 8.16 6.51 1.55
C PHE A 33 8.75 7.19 0.32
N THR A 34 8.66 8.52 0.16
CA THR A 34 9.33 9.22 -0.94
C THR A 34 10.84 9.01 -0.91
N PRO A 35 11.58 9.28 0.19
CA PRO A 35 13.03 9.04 0.20
C PRO A 35 13.37 7.55 0.04
N LEU A 36 12.58 6.67 0.67
CA LEU A 36 12.75 5.21 0.56
C LEU A 36 12.48 4.67 -0.84
N THR A 37 11.76 5.42 -1.67
CA THR A 37 11.52 5.04 -3.08
C THR A 37 12.51 5.73 -4.01
N TYR A 38 12.78 7.02 -3.76
CA TYR A 38 13.63 7.87 -4.59
C TYR A 38 15.07 7.37 -4.67
N TRP A 39 15.72 7.13 -3.53
CA TRP A 39 17.12 6.73 -3.52
C TRP A 39 17.36 5.35 -4.14
N PRO A 40 16.55 4.32 -3.86
CA PRO A 40 16.69 3.04 -4.56
C PRO A 40 16.45 3.13 -6.05
N VAL A 41 15.43 3.88 -6.51
CA VAL A 41 15.19 4.07 -7.95
C VAL A 41 16.38 4.75 -8.61
N LEU A 42 16.91 5.81 -8.00
CA LEU A 42 18.12 6.49 -8.48
C LEU A 42 19.29 5.52 -8.59
N GLY A 43 19.50 4.67 -7.56
CA GLY A 43 20.52 3.64 -7.55
C GLY A 43 20.34 2.62 -8.68
N ILE A 44 19.12 2.14 -8.90
CA ILE A 44 18.82 1.22 -10.00
C ILE A 44 19.11 1.86 -11.36
N LEU A 45 18.68 3.11 -11.58
CA LEU A 45 18.90 3.79 -12.86
C LEU A 45 20.39 4.03 -13.15
N ASN A 46 21.20 4.32 -12.13
CA ASN A 46 22.66 4.44 -12.28
C ASN A 46 23.34 3.15 -12.76
N LEU A 47 22.70 1.97 -12.61
CA LEU A 47 23.24 0.71 -13.11
C LEU A 47 23.01 0.51 -14.61
N PHE A 48 22.04 1.21 -15.20
CA PHE A 48 21.61 0.98 -16.58
C PHE A 48 21.86 2.16 -17.52
N TYR A 49 21.96 3.38 -16.98
CA TYR A 49 22.10 4.59 -17.77
C TYR A 49 23.30 5.41 -17.32
N ASP A 50 24.00 5.99 -18.29
CA ASP A 50 25.04 6.99 -18.04
C ASP A 50 24.41 8.37 -17.79
N ASN A 51 25.12 9.21 -17.01
CA ASN A 51 24.72 10.60 -16.70
C ASN A 51 23.40 10.75 -15.93
N VAL A 52 23.10 9.82 -15.01
CA VAL A 52 21.96 9.97 -14.11
C VAL A 52 22.25 11.07 -13.08
N ALA A 53 21.38 12.08 -13.04
CA ALA A 53 21.51 13.21 -12.13
C ALA A 53 20.26 13.39 -11.26
N SER A 54 20.49 13.67 -9.97
CA SER A 54 19.47 14.03 -8.99
C SER A 54 19.26 15.54 -9.01
N LEU A 55 18.03 15.99 -9.28
CA LEU A 55 17.64 17.40 -9.33
C LEU A 55 16.69 17.75 -8.18
N PRO A 56 16.57 19.05 -7.81
CA PRO A 56 15.64 19.50 -6.77
C PRO A 56 14.19 19.06 -7.03
N GLY A 57 13.47 18.71 -5.96
CA GLY A 57 12.06 18.30 -6.04
C GLY A 57 11.84 16.85 -6.47
N HIS A 58 12.76 15.95 -6.10
CA HIS A 58 12.69 14.52 -6.43
C HIS A 58 12.58 14.24 -7.94
N VAL A 59 13.32 15.02 -8.72
CA VAL A 59 13.42 14.87 -10.17
C VAL A 59 14.70 14.13 -10.52
N ILE A 60 14.60 13.11 -11.36
CA ILE A 60 15.71 12.30 -11.85
C ILE A 60 15.87 12.60 -13.35
N SER A 61 17.05 13.03 -13.75
CA SER A 61 17.44 13.25 -15.15
C SER A 61 18.29 12.08 -15.62
N TYR A 62 17.92 11.44 -16.72
CA TYR A 62 18.64 10.29 -17.31
C TYR A 62 18.21 10.13 -18.77
N ALA A 63 19.11 9.69 -19.66
CA ALA A 63 18.78 9.40 -21.07
C ALA A 63 17.95 10.50 -21.79
N ASN A 64 18.21 11.78 -21.49
CA ASN A 64 17.47 12.95 -21.99
C ASN A 64 15.98 13.01 -21.57
N VAL A 65 15.60 12.29 -20.52
CA VAL A 65 14.26 12.27 -19.91
C VAL A 65 14.33 12.80 -18.48
N TYR A 66 13.26 13.49 -18.07
CA TYR A 66 13.07 13.96 -16.70
C TYR A 66 11.91 13.21 -16.06
N ALA A 67 12.18 12.40 -15.03
CA ALA A 67 11.15 11.73 -14.24
C ALA A 67 11.04 12.36 -12.86
N ARG A 68 9.84 12.81 -12.49
CA ARG A 68 9.55 13.33 -11.14
C ARG A 68 8.80 12.28 -10.34
N ILE A 69 9.27 11.97 -9.13
CA ILE A 69 8.49 11.16 -8.19
C ILE A 69 7.42 12.05 -7.56
N ILE A 70 6.17 11.74 -7.86
CA ILE A 70 4.98 12.40 -7.30
C ILE A 70 4.28 11.48 -6.29
N SER A 71 3.33 12.02 -5.52
CA SER A 71 2.55 11.26 -4.53
C SER A 71 1.93 9.98 -5.09
N ALA A 72 1.42 10.01 -6.32
CA ALA A 72 0.86 8.83 -6.99
C ALA A 72 1.89 7.69 -7.19
N CYS A 73 3.18 8.03 -7.38
CA CYS A 73 4.26 7.06 -7.49
C CYS A 73 4.57 6.39 -6.14
N VAL A 74 4.38 7.12 -5.03
CA VAL A 74 4.55 6.58 -3.67
C VAL A 74 3.37 5.70 -3.28
N ALA A 75 2.18 5.98 -3.81
CA ALA A 75 0.96 5.20 -3.59
C ALA A 75 0.56 5.08 -2.11
N GLY A 76 0.60 6.19 -1.36
CA GLY A 76 0.25 6.24 0.07
C GLY A 76 -1.11 5.63 0.42
N ALA A 77 -2.11 5.81 -0.45
CA ALA A 77 -3.44 5.22 -0.26
C ALA A 77 -3.42 3.67 -0.26
N ALA A 78 -2.52 3.04 -1.02
CA ALA A 78 -2.41 1.59 -1.07
C ALA A 78 -1.74 1.02 0.20
N TYR A 79 -0.71 1.70 0.72
CA TYR A 79 -0.17 1.39 2.06
C TYR A 79 -1.25 1.47 3.13
N TYR A 80 -2.09 2.50 3.06
CA TYR A 80 -3.21 2.67 3.99
C TYR A 80 -4.22 1.52 3.87
N LEU A 81 -4.60 1.14 2.64
CA LEU A 81 -5.52 0.03 2.41
C LEU A 81 -5.00 -1.29 2.96
N LEU A 82 -3.71 -1.61 2.74
CA LEU A 82 -3.08 -2.79 3.32
C LEU A 82 -3.10 -2.75 4.86
N LEU A 83 -2.91 -1.57 5.45
CA LEU A 83 -2.99 -1.37 6.90
C LEU A 83 -4.42 -1.59 7.41
N ILE A 84 -5.45 -1.08 6.74
CA ILE A 84 -6.86 -1.35 7.07
C ILE A 84 -7.13 -2.84 7.06
N LEU A 85 -6.78 -3.55 5.98
CA LEU A 85 -7.01 -4.99 5.87
C LEU A 85 -6.34 -5.75 7.02
N ASN A 86 -5.11 -5.36 7.37
CA ASN A 86 -4.39 -5.98 8.47
C ASN A 86 -5.01 -5.71 9.84
N LEU A 87 -5.30 -4.44 10.16
CA LEU A 87 -5.80 -4.04 11.47
C LEU A 87 -7.23 -4.50 11.73
N THR A 88 -8.07 -4.56 10.69
CA THR A 88 -9.45 -5.10 10.76
C THR A 88 -9.49 -6.63 10.80
N THR A 89 -8.36 -7.31 10.63
CA THR A 89 -8.30 -8.77 10.75
C THR A 89 -7.94 -9.19 12.18
N PRO A 90 -8.76 -10.02 12.85
CA PRO A 90 -8.45 -10.53 14.18
C PRO A 90 -7.23 -11.45 14.17
N MET A 91 -6.17 -11.03 14.89
CA MET A 91 -4.90 -11.77 14.99
C MET A 91 -4.10 -11.40 16.25
N LYS A 92 -3.19 -12.28 16.67
CA LYS A 92 -2.27 -12.02 17.79
C LYS A 92 -1.34 -10.83 17.46
N ALA A 93 -1.04 -9.98 18.45
CA ALA A 93 -0.26 -8.75 18.27
C ALA A 93 1.09 -8.96 17.56
N MET A 94 1.86 -9.98 17.96
CA MET A 94 3.13 -10.28 17.28
C MET A 94 2.96 -10.67 15.82
N LYS A 95 1.96 -11.51 15.51
CA LYS A 95 1.66 -11.90 14.12
C LYS A 95 1.24 -10.68 13.30
N ARG A 96 0.48 -9.75 13.91
CA ARG A 96 0.08 -8.48 13.30
C ARG A 96 1.26 -7.64 12.89
N MET A 97 2.16 -7.38 13.82
CA MET A 97 3.34 -6.56 13.57
C MET A 97 4.20 -7.13 12.43
N TRP A 98 4.47 -8.45 12.45
CA TRP A 98 5.20 -9.11 11.36
C TRP A 98 4.47 -9.05 10.02
N SER A 99 3.15 -9.19 10.02
CA SER A 99 2.34 -9.09 8.81
C SER A 99 2.31 -7.67 8.25
N ILE A 100 2.19 -6.64 9.09
CA ILE A 100 2.28 -5.23 8.66
C ILE A 100 3.66 -4.95 8.06
N LEU A 101 4.73 -5.37 8.74
CA LEU A 101 6.09 -5.17 8.25
C LEU A 101 6.27 -5.85 6.89
N PHE A 102 5.81 -7.09 6.73
CA PHE A 102 5.83 -7.80 5.46
C PHE A 102 5.08 -7.01 4.36
N LEU A 103 3.85 -6.56 4.64
CA LEU A 103 3.04 -5.82 3.67
C LEU A 103 3.73 -4.53 3.22
N ILE A 104 4.29 -3.77 4.16
CA ILE A 104 5.01 -2.52 3.87
C ILE A 104 6.25 -2.78 3.03
N VAL A 105 7.09 -3.74 3.42
CA VAL A 105 8.35 -4.04 2.74
C VAL A 105 8.09 -4.56 1.33
N VAL A 106 7.18 -5.52 1.18
CA VAL A 106 6.87 -6.11 -0.12
C VAL A 106 6.28 -5.06 -1.06
N PHE A 107 5.32 -4.25 -0.60
CA PHE A 107 4.74 -3.20 -1.42
C PHE A 107 5.76 -2.13 -1.82
N LEU A 108 6.69 -1.76 -0.92
CA LEU A 108 7.80 -0.86 -1.23
C LEU A 108 8.70 -1.41 -2.34
N VAL A 109 9.10 -2.68 -2.25
CA VAL A 109 9.93 -3.32 -3.26
C VAL A 109 9.23 -3.33 -4.62
N PHE A 110 7.95 -3.69 -4.67
CA PHE A 110 7.18 -3.65 -5.91
C PHE A 110 7.02 -2.23 -6.47
N ASN A 111 6.82 -1.22 -5.62
CA ASN A 111 6.74 0.18 -6.07
C ASN A 111 8.06 0.69 -6.65
N ILE A 112 9.19 0.38 -6.00
CA ILE A 112 10.53 0.72 -6.51
C ILE A 112 10.73 0.08 -7.88
N PHE A 113 10.43 -1.21 -8.01
CA PHE A 113 10.54 -1.93 -9.29
C PHE A 113 9.64 -1.34 -10.36
N ARG A 114 8.37 -1.04 -10.03
CA ARG A 114 7.42 -0.41 -10.94
C ARG A 114 7.96 0.91 -11.50
N ILE A 115 8.48 1.78 -10.63
CA ILE A 115 9.02 3.07 -11.06
C ILE A 115 10.27 2.90 -11.91
N ALA A 116 11.16 1.97 -11.55
CA ALA A 116 12.35 1.68 -12.35
C ALA A 116 11.98 1.16 -13.76
N VAL A 117 10.98 0.27 -13.87
CA VAL A 117 10.48 -0.21 -15.16
C VAL A 117 9.86 0.93 -15.98
N PHE A 118 9.06 1.78 -15.36
CA PHE A 118 8.47 2.94 -16.02
C PHE A 118 9.50 3.95 -16.50
N ALA A 119 10.54 4.18 -15.70
CA ALA A 119 11.68 4.98 -16.12
C ALA A 119 12.39 4.36 -17.33
N GLY A 120 12.58 3.04 -17.34
CA GLY A 120 13.15 2.33 -18.48
C GLY A 120 12.31 2.43 -19.76
N ILE A 121 10.98 2.30 -19.65
CA ILE A 121 10.05 2.49 -20.78
C ILE A 121 10.13 3.92 -21.29
N ALA A 122 10.16 4.92 -20.40
CA ALA A 122 10.25 6.32 -20.79
C ALA A 122 11.54 6.63 -21.56
N ALA A 123 12.68 6.03 -21.16
CA ALA A 123 13.95 6.16 -21.89
C ALA A 123 13.91 5.51 -23.28
N GLY A 124 13.12 4.44 -23.48
CA GLY A 124 12.94 3.79 -24.78
C GLY A 124 12.00 4.52 -25.74
N GLY A 125 11.37 5.62 -25.31
CA GLY A 125 10.43 6.44 -26.07
C GLY A 125 9.05 6.54 -25.42
N GLY A 126 8.46 7.74 -25.43
CA GLY A 126 7.23 8.05 -24.69
C GLY A 126 5.95 7.36 -25.18
N ASN A 127 5.92 6.83 -26.40
CA ASN A 127 4.70 6.29 -27.02
C ASN A 127 4.05 5.13 -26.24
N TYR A 128 4.86 4.32 -25.54
CA TYR A 128 4.35 3.22 -24.72
C TYR A 128 4.16 3.59 -23.25
N PHE A 129 4.73 4.72 -22.82
CA PHE A 129 4.71 5.13 -21.43
C PHE A 129 3.29 5.43 -20.96
N ASP A 130 2.52 6.22 -21.70
CA ASP A 130 1.18 6.64 -21.29
C ASP A 130 0.22 5.45 -21.15
N ILE A 131 0.28 4.51 -22.09
CA ILE A 131 -0.54 3.29 -22.07
C ILE A 131 -0.14 2.40 -20.89
N ALA A 132 1.17 2.15 -20.72
CA ALA A 132 1.67 1.33 -19.61
C ALA A 132 1.35 1.95 -18.25
N HIS A 133 1.53 3.27 -18.13
CA HIS A 133 1.20 4.05 -16.93
C HIS A 133 -0.29 3.92 -16.60
N MET A 134 -1.18 4.18 -17.57
CA MET A 134 -2.62 4.12 -17.38
C MET A 134 -3.09 2.72 -16.97
N MET A 135 -2.59 1.68 -17.65
CA MET A 135 -2.91 0.28 -17.33
C MET A 135 -2.47 -0.11 -15.92
N MET A 136 -1.25 0.25 -15.52
CA MET A 136 -0.77 -0.06 -14.17
C MET A 136 -1.49 0.76 -13.10
N TRP A 137 -1.90 1.97 -13.43
CA TRP A 137 -2.61 2.83 -12.48
C TRP A 137 -4.01 2.30 -12.18
N TYR A 138 -4.83 2.04 -13.21
CA TYR A 138 -6.21 1.57 -13.01
C TYR A 138 -6.32 0.11 -12.59
N PHE A 139 -5.53 -0.77 -13.21
CA PHE A 139 -5.65 -2.22 -13.00
C PHE A 139 -4.50 -2.77 -12.16
N GLY A 140 -3.26 -2.45 -12.55
CA GLY A 140 -2.08 -3.06 -11.93
C GLY A 140 -1.97 -2.80 -10.44
N SER A 141 -2.27 -1.58 -9.99
CA SER A 141 -2.16 -1.19 -8.58
C SER A 141 -3.17 -1.93 -7.70
N THR A 142 -4.41 -2.07 -8.16
CA THR A 142 -5.45 -2.84 -7.44
C THR A 142 -5.09 -4.31 -7.37
N ILE A 143 -4.70 -4.91 -8.49
CA ILE A 143 -4.29 -6.32 -8.57
C ILE A 143 -3.09 -6.58 -7.65
N MET A 144 -2.10 -5.68 -7.66
CA MET A 144 -0.90 -5.78 -6.83
C MET A 144 -1.25 -5.79 -5.32
N VAL A 145 -2.10 -4.88 -4.86
CA VAL A 145 -2.57 -4.85 -3.47
C VAL A 145 -3.26 -6.15 -3.09
N VAL A 146 -4.16 -6.65 -3.96
CA VAL A 146 -4.89 -7.89 -3.75
C VAL A 146 -3.93 -9.08 -3.64
N ILE A 147 -2.99 -9.21 -4.57
CA ILE A 147 -1.98 -10.28 -4.55
C ILE A 147 -1.16 -10.23 -3.26
N ILE A 148 -0.63 -9.05 -2.90
CA ILE A 148 0.20 -8.87 -1.71
C ILE A 148 -0.57 -9.22 -0.44
N TRP A 149 -1.84 -8.83 -0.35
CA TRP A 149 -2.71 -9.21 0.76
C TRP A 149 -2.91 -10.73 0.85
N PHE A 150 -3.25 -11.39 -0.26
CA PHE A 150 -3.43 -12.85 -0.27
C PHE A 150 -2.14 -13.61 0.04
N LEU A 151 -0.98 -13.10 -0.41
CA LEU A 151 0.33 -13.63 -0.02
C LEU A 151 0.53 -13.53 1.50
N ALA A 152 0.19 -12.39 2.12
CA ALA A 152 0.26 -12.24 3.56
C ALA A 152 -0.70 -13.20 4.29
N VAL A 153 -1.93 -13.37 3.79
CA VAL A 153 -2.91 -14.32 4.34
C VAL A 153 -2.36 -15.75 4.33
N GLY A 154 -1.79 -16.19 3.20
CA GLY A 154 -1.17 -17.50 3.06
C GLY A 154 0.05 -17.67 3.95
N LEU A 155 0.98 -16.71 3.95
CA LEU A 155 2.23 -16.76 4.70
C LEU A 155 2.01 -16.78 6.22
N PHE A 156 1.11 -15.94 6.73
CA PHE A 156 0.83 -15.83 8.16
C PHE A 156 -0.29 -16.75 8.65
N LYS A 157 -0.85 -17.58 7.76
CA LYS A 157 -1.98 -18.50 8.03
C LYS A 157 -3.13 -17.77 8.73
N ILE A 158 -3.56 -16.67 8.12
CA ILE A 158 -4.66 -15.83 8.61
C ILE A 158 -5.98 -16.56 8.32
N LYS A 159 -6.75 -16.88 9.37
CA LYS A 159 -8.00 -17.65 9.25
C LYS A 159 -9.25 -16.78 9.16
N ASN A 160 -9.18 -15.55 9.65
CA ASN A 160 -10.33 -14.64 9.75
C ASN A 160 -10.35 -13.68 8.56
N ILE A 161 -11.55 -13.24 8.17
CA ILE A 161 -11.74 -12.33 7.05
C ILE A 161 -11.87 -10.90 7.60
N PRO A 162 -11.08 -9.93 7.10
CA PRO A 162 -11.19 -8.53 7.52
C PRO A 162 -12.59 -8.00 7.31
N VAL A 163 -13.07 -7.16 8.23
CA VAL A 163 -14.40 -6.50 8.21
C VAL A 163 -15.59 -7.46 8.30
N TYR A 164 -15.64 -8.51 7.49
CA TYR A 164 -16.71 -9.50 7.50
C TYR A 164 -16.89 -10.16 8.86
N THR A 165 -15.79 -10.47 9.55
CA THR A 165 -15.86 -11.10 10.89
C THR A 165 -16.55 -10.18 11.90
N ASP A 166 -16.24 -8.88 11.86
CA ASP A 166 -16.83 -7.86 12.74
C ASP A 166 -18.30 -7.56 12.36
N VAL A 167 -18.62 -7.45 11.06
CA VAL A 167 -19.99 -7.23 10.59
C VAL A 167 -20.88 -8.42 10.92
N LYS A 168 -20.37 -9.64 10.76
CA LYS A 168 -21.10 -10.86 11.10
C LYS A 168 -21.43 -10.91 12.59
N SER A 169 -20.48 -10.58 13.47
CA SER A 169 -20.74 -10.59 14.92
C SER A 169 -21.78 -9.53 15.30
N LEU A 170 -21.68 -8.32 14.76
CA LEU A 170 -22.66 -7.26 14.97
C LEU A 170 -24.07 -7.66 14.49
N TYR A 171 -24.17 -8.29 13.32
CA TYR A 171 -25.43 -8.75 12.77
C TYR A 171 -26.08 -9.84 13.62
N GLU A 172 -25.30 -10.84 14.06
CA GLU A 172 -25.79 -11.93 14.91
C GLU A 172 -26.31 -11.45 16.27
N ASP A 173 -25.77 -10.35 16.79
CA ASP A 173 -26.24 -9.73 18.02
C ASP A 173 -27.47 -8.84 17.82
N ALA A 174 -27.51 -8.05 16.73
CA ALA A 174 -28.61 -7.13 16.45
C ALA A 174 -29.89 -7.87 16.02
N VAL A 175 -29.76 -9.03 15.38
CA VAL A 175 -30.90 -9.84 14.92
C VAL A 175 -31.03 -11.09 15.80
N PRO A 176 -31.90 -11.07 16.84
CA PRO A 176 -32.11 -12.24 17.68
C PRO A 176 -32.60 -13.40 16.83
N ARG A 177 -31.82 -14.49 16.79
CA ARG A 177 -32.30 -15.75 16.20
C ARG A 177 -33.53 -16.17 16.99
N ARG A 178 -34.72 -16.15 16.36
CA ARG A 178 -35.90 -16.85 16.89
C ARG A 178 -35.47 -18.30 17.12
N ARG A 179 -35.27 -18.70 18.37
CA ARG A 179 -35.09 -20.09 18.76
C ARG A 179 -36.31 -20.84 18.23
N ARG A 180 -36.10 -21.74 17.26
CA ARG A 180 -37.05 -22.82 16.97
C ARG A 180 -36.73 -23.97 17.90
#